data_AF-A0ABD0QRQ1-F1
#
_entry.id   AF-A0ABD0QRQ1-F1
#
_cell.length_a   1.000
_cell.length_b   1.000
_cell.length_c   1.000
_cell.angle_alpha   90.00
_cell.angle_beta   90.00
_cell.angle_gamma   90.00
#
_symmetry.space_group_name_H-M   'P 1'
#
loop_
_entity.id
_entity.type
_entity.pdbx_description
1 polymer ?
#
loop_
_entity_poly.entity_id
_entity_poly.type
_entity_poly.pdbx_seq_one_letter_code
_entity_poly.pdbx_strand_id
1 'polypeptide(L)' 'NCVSEGPRSVKDANVSAGWPQDGAITFTNYSMRYRDNTPIVLNSLHINIKPAEKVGIVGRTGS' A
#
# COMPACT_ATOMS: atom_id res chain seq x y z
N ASN A 1 -18.44 -13.51 10.24
CA ASN A 1 -17.78 -14.08 9.05
C ASN A 1 -16.66 -13.15 8.60
N CYS A 2 -15.42 -13.42 9.02
CA CYS A 2 -14.25 -12.72 8.51
C CYS A 2 -13.89 -13.33 7.16
N VAL A 3 -13.82 -12.50 6.12
CA VAL A 3 -13.25 -12.90 4.82
C VAL A 3 -11.74 -13.05 4.98
N SER A 4 -11.19 -14.11 4.39
CA SER A 4 -9.75 -14.35 4.37
C SER A 4 -9.07 -13.25 3.57
N GLU A 5 -7.85 -12.88 3.98
CA GLU A 5 -7.00 -11.99 3.19
C GLU A 5 -6.77 -12.56 1.78
N GLY A 6 -6.49 -11.67 0.82
CA GLY A 6 -6.21 -12.09 -0.55
C GLY A 6 -5.04 -13.07 -0.63
N PRO A 7 -4.94 -13.86 -1.71
CA PRO A 7 -3.87 -14.83 -1.88
C PRO A 7 -2.50 -14.14 -1.92
N ARG A 8 -1.51 -14.72 -1.22
CA ARG A 8 -0.13 -14.21 -1.14
C ARG A 8 0.61 -14.22 -2.48
N SER A 9 0.14 -15.02 -3.45
CA SER A 9 0.68 -15.11 -4.80
C SER A 9 -0.47 -15.18 -5.80
N VAL A 10 -0.44 -14.28 -6.79
CA VAL A 10 -1.41 -14.22 -7.89
C VAL A 10 -0.71 -14.76 -9.13
N LYS A 11 -1.23 -15.83 -9.72
CA LYS A 11 -0.61 -16.55 -10.85
C LYS A 11 -0.38 -15.67 -12.08
N ASP A 12 -1.21 -14.63 -12.25
CA ASP A 12 -1.16 -13.71 -13.39
C ASP A 12 -0.41 -12.39 -13.11
N ALA A 13 0.28 -12.30 -11.97
CA ALA A 13 1.15 -11.16 -11.69
C ALA A 13 2.41 -11.25 -12.56
N ASN A 14 2.34 -10.70 -13.78
CA ASN A 14 3.49 -10.60 -14.69
C ASN A 14 4.46 -9.52 -14.18
N VAL A 15 5.32 -9.90 -13.25
CA VAL A 15 6.44 -9.07 -12.78
C VAL A 15 7.72 -9.53 -13.46
N SER A 16 8.57 -8.59 -13.86
CA SER A 16 9.87 -8.92 -14.44
C SER A 16 10.76 -9.61 -13.41
N ALA A 17 11.68 -10.45 -13.87
CA ALA A 17 12.56 -11.23 -12.98
C ALA A 17 13.44 -10.37 -12.04
N GLY A 18 13.66 -9.10 -12.40
CA GLY A 18 14.42 -8.15 -11.58
C GLY A 18 13.55 -7.15 -10.81
N TRP A 19 12.24 -7.38 -10.67
CA TRP A 19 11.40 -6.48 -9.88
C TRP A 19 11.57 -6.73 -8.37
N PRO A 20 11.64 -5.66 -7.55
CA PRO A 20 11.77 -4.25 -7.92
C PRO A 20 13.23 -3.89 -8.27
N GLN A 21 13.43 -3.01 -9.26
CA GLN A 21 14.77 -2.56 -9.67
C GLN A 21 15.38 -1.58 -8.66
N ASP A 22 14.68 -0.46 -8.39
CA ASP A 22 15.20 0.63 -7.56
C ASP A 22 14.51 0.73 -6.18
N GLY A 23 13.38 0.04 -5.99
CA GLY A 23 12.61 0.09 -4.73
C GLY A 23 11.92 1.43 -4.45
N ALA A 24 11.72 2.29 -5.46
CA ALA A 24 10.91 3.50 -5.33
C ALA A 24 9.44 3.16 -5.07
N ILE A 25 8.77 3.96 -4.22
CA ILE A 25 7.35 3.77 -3.87
C ILE A 25 6.61 5.09 -4.10
N THR A 26 5.48 5.05 -4.80
CA THR A 26 4.64 6.22 -5.04
C THR A 26 3.18 5.91 -4.73
N PHE A 27 2.58 6.72 -3.86
CA PHE A 27 1.15 6.79 -3.63
C PHE A 27 0.61 8.03 -4.35
N THR A 28 -0.34 7.83 -5.25
CA THR A 28 -0.99 8.92 -6.00
C THR A 28 -2.48 8.88 -5.76
N ASN A 29 -3.02 9.89 -5.05
CA ASN A 29 -4.43 9.99 -4.68
C ASN A 29 -4.94 8.69 -4.01
N TYR A 30 -4.11 8.06 -3.20
CA TYR A 30 -4.41 6.75 -2.62
C TYR A 30 -5.41 6.90 -1.48
N SER A 31 -6.47 6.09 -1.50
CA SER A 31 -7.48 6.08 -0.44
C SER A 31 -7.82 4.65 -0.02
N MET A 32 -8.08 4.44 1.27
CA MET A 32 -8.29 3.11 1.85
C MET A 32 -9.48 3.11 2.82
N ARG A 33 -10.25 2.02 2.81
CA ARG A 33 -11.22 1.64 3.85
C ARG A 33 -11.07 0.16 4.20
N TYR A 34 -11.51 -0.23 5.39
CA TYR A 34 -11.43 -1.63 5.84
C TYR A 34 -12.49 -2.54 5.20
N ARG A 35 -13.69 -2.01 4.96
CA ARG A 35 -14.83 -2.70 4.32
C ARG A 35 -15.61 -1.72 3.46
N ASP A 36 -16.34 -2.22 2.47
CA ASP A 36 -17.09 -1.40 1.51
C ASP A 36 -18.02 -0.38 2.19
N ASN A 37 -18.69 -0.79 3.26
CA ASN A 37 -19.64 0.04 4.02
C ASN A 37 -19.01 0.82 5.19
N THR A 38 -17.68 0.95 5.23
CA THR A 38 -16.98 1.74 6.25
C THR A 38 -16.41 3.03 5.69
N PRO A 39 -16.21 4.07 6.52
CA PRO A 39 -15.58 5.31 6.08
C PRO A 39 -14.17 5.08 5.53
N ILE A 40 -13.72 6.00 4.68
CA ILE A 40 -12.33 6.10 4.25
C ILE A 40 -11.48 6.50 5.46
N VAL A 41 -10.40 5.75 5.72
CA VAL A 41 -9.48 5.96 6.85
C VAL A 41 -8.14 6.54 6.43
N LEU A 42 -7.67 6.23 5.21
CA LEU A 42 -6.61 6.97 4.54
C LEU A 42 -7.24 7.70 3.36
N ASN A 43 -7.18 9.02 3.35
CA ASN A 43 -7.87 9.84 2.35
C ASN A 43 -6.86 10.61 1.50
N SER A 44 -6.90 10.41 0.18
CA SER A 44 -6.07 11.12 -0.81
C SER A 44 -4.60 11.26 -0.42
N LEU A 45 -3.96 10.14 -0.10
CA LEU A 45 -2.54 10.10 0.23
C LEU A 45 -1.68 10.31 -1.02
N HIS A 46 -0.78 11.29 -0.95
CA HIS A 46 0.21 11.61 -1.98
C HIS A 46 1.62 11.58 -1.38
N ILE A 47 2.34 10.49 -1.59
CA ILE A 47 3.70 10.30 -1.07
C ILE A 47 4.59 9.71 -2.16
N ASN A 48 5.80 10.23 -2.27
CA ASN A 48 6.87 9.68 -3.11
C ASN A 48 8.07 9.36 -2.21
N ILE A 49 8.46 8.08 -2.18
CA ILE A 49 9.62 7.57 -1.46
C ILE A 49 10.66 7.15 -2.51
N LYS A 50 11.84 7.76 -2.45
CA LYS A 50 12.92 7.52 -3.41
C LYS A 50 13.62 6.19 -3.13
N PRO A 51 14.32 5.63 -4.13
CA PRO A 51 15.24 4.51 -3.94
C PRO A 51 16.17 4.73 -2.75
N ALA A 52 16.34 3.69 -1.92
CA ALA A 52 17.19 3.69 -0.73
C ALA A 52 16.86 4.76 0.35
N GLU A 53 15.69 5.39 0.29
CA GLU A 53 15.24 6.36 1.29
C GLU A 53 14.73 5.64 2.56
N LYS A 54 15.11 6.17 3.73
CA LYS A 54 14.63 5.68 5.03
C LYS A 54 13.56 6.62 5.56
N VAL A 55 12.33 6.11 5.69
CA VAL A 55 11.17 6.89 6.14
C VAL A 55 10.62 6.30 7.44
N GLY A 56 10.33 7.16 8.42
CA GLY A 56 9.61 6.79 9.64
C GLY A 56 8.15 7.24 9.55
N ILE A 57 7.21 6.33 9.80
CA ILE A 57 5.78 6.66 9.93
C ILE A 57 5.48 6.83 11.42
N VAL A 58 4.94 7.99 11.81
CA VAL A 58 4.60 8.33 13.19
C VAL A 58 3.15 8.78 13.29
N GLY A 59 2.50 8.47 14.42
CA GLY A 59 1.10 8.80 14.64
C GLY A 59 0.66 8.45 16.06
N ARG A 60 -0.51 8.96 16.47
CA ARG A 60 -1.16 8.52 17.70
C ARG A 60 -1.84 7.17 17.46
N THR A 61 -2.21 6.46 18.52
CA THR A 61 -3.03 5.26 18.40
C THR A 61 -4.30 5.54 17.60
N GLY A 62 -4.52 4.76 16.52
CA GLY A 62 -5.65 4.92 15.60
C GLY A 62 -5.42 5.90 14.44
N SER A 63 -4.19 6.39 14.26
CA SER A 63 -3.76 7.14 13.06
C SER A 63 -3.17 6.23 11.99
#